data_AF-A0A516P373-F1
#
_entry.id   AF-A0A516P373-F1
#
_cell.length_a   1.000
_cell.length_b   1.000
_cell.length_c   1.000
_cell.angle_alpha   90.00
_cell.angle_beta   90.00
_cell.angle_gamma   90.00
#
_symmetry.space_group_name_H-M   'P 1'
#
loop_
_entity.id
_entity.type
_entity.pdbx_description
1 polymer ?
#
loop_
_entity_poly.entity_id
_entity_poly.type
_entity_poly.pdbx_seq_one_letter_code
_entity_poly.pdbx_strand_id
1 'polypeptide(L)'
;MTFIPDNYKLTYKLNDVKKTFRQYQIESAEIPNLLPELVRTEKNNGFNSITGAENILKVRNATNWTKCSLAGLRPTGIPNFYYSDLPVNDVKSLIVAFIPDDWETVVLRVCKQFYPKGNPEYRNRLVKHLITNF
;
A
#
# COMPACT_ATOMS: atom_id res chain seq x y z
N MET A 1 -15.71 -21.05 7.38
CA MET A 1 -14.79 -20.78 6.25
C MET A 1 -14.68 -19.27 6.12
N THR A 2 -13.47 -18.71 6.13
CA THR A 2 -13.28 -17.25 6.06
C THR A 2 -13.09 -16.88 4.60
N PHE A 3 -13.91 -15.99 4.06
CA PHE A 3 -13.76 -15.50 2.68
C PHE A 3 -12.36 -14.90 2.48
N ILE A 4 -11.72 -15.20 1.36
CA ILE A 4 -10.46 -14.60 0.94
C ILE A 4 -10.77 -13.87 -0.38
N PRO A 5 -10.67 -12.54 -0.43
CA PRO A 5 -10.87 -11.80 -1.67
C PRO A 5 -9.74 -12.10 -2.67
N ASP A 6 -10.08 -11.99 -3.96
CA ASP A 6 -9.07 -11.90 -5.00
C ASP A 6 -8.09 -10.76 -4.67
N ASN A 7 -6.83 -11.00 -4.94
CA ASN A 7 -5.77 -10.05 -4.68
C ASN A 7 -4.74 -10.10 -5.80
N TYR A 8 -4.23 -8.93 -6.15
CA TYR A 8 -3.36 -8.77 -7.32
C TYR A 8 -2.04 -8.14 -6.90
N LYS A 9 -0.95 -8.70 -7.44
CA LYS A 9 0.41 -8.24 -7.19
C LYS A 9 0.79 -7.09 -8.11
N LEU A 10 1.43 -6.08 -7.54
CA LEU A 10 2.15 -5.03 -8.24
C LEU A 10 3.55 -4.89 -7.66
N THR A 11 4.54 -4.70 -8.52
CA THR A 11 5.92 -4.44 -8.13
C THR A 11 6.31 -3.06 -8.65
N TYR A 12 6.83 -2.24 -7.75
CA TYR A 12 7.39 -0.94 -8.05
C TYR A 12 8.88 -0.92 -7.72
N LYS A 13 9.67 -0.30 -8.59
CA LYS A 13 11.12 -0.14 -8.44
C LYS A 13 11.46 1.32 -8.19
N LEU A 14 12.45 1.56 -7.36
CA LEU A 14 12.93 2.90 -7.03
C LEU A 14 13.34 3.64 -8.31
N ASN A 15 12.84 4.86 -8.44
CA ASN A 15 13.04 5.74 -9.58
C ASN A 15 13.77 7.02 -9.16
N ASP A 16 13.41 7.62 -8.03
CA ASP A 16 14.03 8.85 -7.55
C ASP A 16 14.01 8.92 -6.02
N VAL A 17 15.06 9.52 -5.44
CA VAL A 17 15.19 9.75 -4.01
C VAL A 17 15.34 11.25 -3.78
N LYS A 18 14.42 11.81 -2.98
CA LYS A 18 14.51 13.19 -2.49
C LYS A 18 14.59 13.19 -0.97
N LYS A 19 14.96 14.34 -0.40
CA LYS A 19 15.10 14.52 1.06
C LYS A 19 13.86 14.08 1.85
N THR A 20 12.67 14.25 1.29
CA THR A 20 11.40 14.03 1.99
C THR A 20 10.62 12.82 1.50
N PHE A 21 11.02 12.19 0.39
CA PHE A 21 10.29 11.07 -0.19
C PHE A 21 11.18 10.19 -1.06
N ARG A 22 10.76 8.94 -1.21
CA ARG A 22 11.22 8.03 -2.26
C ARG A 22 10.10 7.83 -3.26
N GLN A 23 10.43 7.89 -4.55
CA GLN A 23 9.48 7.68 -5.64
C GLN A 23 9.83 6.40 -6.37
N TYR A 24 8.80 5.61 -6.66
CA TYR A 24 8.92 4.33 -7.34
C TYR A 24 8.05 4.36 -8.59
N GLN A 25 8.52 3.65 -9.61
CA GLN A 25 7.82 3.43 -10.87
C GLN A 25 7.44 1.96 -10.99
N ILE A 26 6.26 1.72 -11.55
CA ILE A 26 5.73 0.38 -11.73
C ILE A 26 6.67 -0.41 -12.66
N GLU A 27 7.05 -1.61 -12.22
CA GLU A 27 7.86 -2.56 -12.98
C GLU A 27 6.96 -3.67 -13.53
N SER A 28 6.02 -4.17 -12.73
CA SER A 28 5.06 -5.19 -13.14
C SER A 28 3.74 -5.08 -12.39
N ALA A 29 2.65 -5.53 -13.02
CA ALA A 29 1.33 -5.66 -12.40
C ALA A 29 0.58 -6.84 -13.02
N GLU A 30 -0.06 -7.65 -12.17
CA GLU A 30 -0.93 -8.74 -12.65
C GLU A 30 -2.18 -8.21 -13.35
N ILE A 31 -2.69 -7.06 -12.90
CA ILE A 31 -3.75 -6.31 -13.57
C ILE A 31 -3.20 -4.95 -14.02
N PRO A 32 -3.16 -4.68 -15.34
CA PRO A 32 -2.80 -3.37 -15.87
C PRO A 32 -3.67 -2.25 -15.30
N ASN A 33 -3.07 -1.10 -15.01
CA ASN A 33 -3.76 0.10 -14.53
C ASN A 33 -4.55 -0.06 -13.22
N LEU A 34 -4.28 -1.10 -12.42
CA LEU A 34 -4.93 -1.29 -11.12
C LEU A 34 -4.59 -0.16 -10.14
N LEU A 35 -3.34 0.30 -10.18
CA LEU A 35 -2.86 1.50 -9.50
C LEU A 35 -2.04 2.34 -10.48
N PRO A 36 -1.86 3.65 -10.21
CA PRO A 36 -1.02 4.51 -11.05
C PRO A 36 0.41 4.01 -11.19
N GLU A 37 1.07 4.42 -12.29
CA GLU A 37 2.45 4.06 -12.61
C GLU A 37 3.47 4.51 -11.57
N LEU A 38 3.17 5.57 -10.83
CA LEU A 38 4.06 6.16 -9.84
C LEU A 38 3.45 6.09 -8.44
N VAL A 39 4.28 5.72 -7.48
CA VAL A 39 3.96 5.79 -6.05
C VAL A 39 5.10 6.45 -5.27
N ARG A 40 4.80 6.96 -4.09
CA ARG A 40 5.80 7.49 -3.16
C ARG A 40 5.65 6.90 -1.77
N THR A 41 6.78 6.72 -1.10
CA THR A 41 6.83 6.55 0.34
C THR A 41 7.40 7.80 0.98
N GLU A 42 6.72 8.30 2.01
CA GLU A 42 7.09 9.52 2.73
C GLU A 42 7.01 9.27 4.23
N LYS A 43 7.86 9.93 5.03
CA LYS A 43 7.70 9.94 6.47
C LYS A 43 6.39 10.63 6.85
N ASN A 44 5.61 10.02 7.72
CA ASN A 44 4.40 10.63 8.26
C ASN A 44 4.76 11.69 9.31
N ASN A 45 4.74 12.96 8.90
CA ASN A 45 5.06 14.08 9.79
C ASN A 45 3.84 14.61 10.58
N GLY A 46 2.68 13.95 10.50
CA GLY A 46 1.49 14.33 11.28
C GLY A 46 0.63 15.45 10.70
N PHE A 47 0.93 15.96 9.50
CA PHE A 47 0.11 16.97 8.79
C PHE A 47 -1.15 16.38 8.12
N ASN A 48 -1.61 15.20 8.54
CA ASN A 48 -2.76 14.49 7.99
C ASN A 48 -3.46 13.68 9.12
N SER A 49 -4.63 13.10 8.83
CA SER A 49 -5.42 12.37 9.82
C SER A 49 -5.00 10.90 10.04
N ILE A 50 -3.92 10.43 9.41
CA ILE A 50 -3.47 9.04 9.50
C ILE A 50 -2.67 8.84 10.78
N THR A 51 -3.18 7.95 11.63
CA THR A 51 -2.53 7.51 12.87
C THR A 51 -2.02 6.06 12.76
N GLY A 52 -1.05 5.72 13.61
CA GLY A 52 -0.49 4.36 13.71
C GLY A 52 0.39 3.93 12.53
N ALA A 53 0.88 4.88 11.73
CA ALA A 53 1.79 4.63 10.62
C ALA A 53 2.91 5.69 10.62
N GLU A 54 4.16 5.25 10.71
CA GLU A 54 5.34 6.13 10.64
C GLU A 54 5.65 6.58 9.21
N ASN A 55 5.23 5.80 8.22
CA ASN A 55 5.38 6.10 6.81
C ASN A 55 4.02 6.06 6.13
N ILE A 56 3.87 6.83 5.05
CA ILE A 56 2.69 6.83 4.20
C ILE A 56 3.05 6.35 2.80
N LEU A 57 2.09 5.68 2.16
CA LEU A 57 2.10 5.36 0.74
C LEU A 57 1.20 6.36 0.02
N LYS A 58 1.73 7.00 -1.02
CA LYS A 58 1.00 7.95 -1.86
C LYS A 58 0.94 7.45 -3.29
N VAL A 59 -0.25 7.42 -3.88
CA VAL A 59 -0.46 6.94 -5.25
C VAL A 59 -0.69 8.10 -6.20
N ARG A 60 -0.07 8.10 -7.38
CA ARG A 60 -0.10 9.23 -8.33
C ARG A 60 -1.42 9.30 -9.12
N ASN A 61 -2.55 9.42 -8.45
CA ASN A 61 -3.88 9.50 -9.07
C ASN A 61 -4.35 10.92 -9.41
N ALA A 62 -3.49 11.93 -9.21
CA ALA A 62 -3.74 13.32 -9.62
C ALA A 62 -2.44 14.00 -10.09
N THR A 63 -2.55 15.06 -10.89
CA THR A 63 -1.39 15.80 -11.43
C THR A 63 -0.57 16.50 -10.34
N ASN A 64 -1.17 16.84 -9.19
CA ASN A 64 -0.45 17.41 -8.05
C ASN A 64 -0.33 16.36 -6.93
N TRP A 65 0.89 16.16 -6.41
CA TRP A 65 1.14 15.22 -5.32
C TRP A 65 0.41 15.59 -4.04
N THR A 66 0.07 16.86 -3.82
CA THR A 66 -0.72 17.29 -2.66
C THR A 66 -2.18 16.85 -2.73
N LYS A 67 -2.69 16.60 -3.94
CA LYS A 67 -4.06 16.12 -4.21
C LYS A 67 -4.15 14.60 -4.38
N CYS A 68 -3.02 13.92 -4.39
CA CYS A 68 -2.95 12.47 -4.55
C CYS A 68 -3.45 11.76 -3.28
N SER A 69 -4.08 10.60 -3.47
CA SER A 69 -4.49 9.76 -2.35
C SER A 69 -3.26 9.27 -1.56
N LEU A 70 -3.38 9.32 -0.23
CA LEU A 70 -2.39 8.81 0.69
C LEU A 70 -3.03 7.84 1.68
N ALA A 71 -2.26 6.86 2.14
CA ALA A 71 -2.66 5.99 3.23
C ALA A 71 -1.45 5.56 4.07
N GLY A 72 -1.72 5.20 5.32
CA GLY A 72 -0.68 4.82 6.27
C GLY A 72 -0.17 3.41 6.01
N LEU A 73 1.15 3.26 5.96
CA LEU A 73 1.82 1.96 6.03
C LEU A 73 1.85 1.52 7.49
N ARG A 74 0.81 0.81 7.93
CA ARG A 74 0.68 0.35 9.32
C ARG A 74 1.44 -0.96 9.50
N PRO A 75 2.28 -1.10 10.54
CA PRO A 75 3.04 -2.32 10.76
C PRO A 75 2.12 -3.51 11.01
N THR A 76 2.51 -4.66 10.47
CA THR A 76 1.77 -5.92 10.66
C THR A 76 2.28 -6.75 11.84
N GLY A 77 3.39 -6.33 12.44
CA GLY A 77 4.18 -7.13 13.40
C GLY A 77 5.16 -8.10 12.74
N ILE A 78 5.14 -8.23 11.41
CA ILE A 78 6.14 -8.97 10.62
C ILE A 78 7.08 -7.95 9.98
N PRO A 79 8.42 -8.11 10.07
CA PRO A 79 9.38 -7.19 9.48
C PRO A 79 9.08 -6.93 8.00
N ASN A 80 9.26 -5.68 7.57
CA ASN A 80 9.10 -5.23 6.18
C ASN A 80 7.68 -5.35 5.61
N PHE A 81 6.71 -5.86 6.36
CA PHE A 81 5.31 -5.97 5.97
C PHE A 81 4.42 -4.95 6.66
N TYR A 82 3.67 -4.24 5.83
CA TYR A 82 2.71 -3.22 6.22
C TYR A 82 1.34 -3.54 5.63
N TYR A 83 0.29 -3.03 6.27
CA TYR A 83 -1.03 -2.97 5.65
C TYR A 83 -1.52 -1.54 5.53
N SER A 84 -2.33 -1.29 4.52
CA SER A 84 -2.84 0.02 4.16
C SER A 84 -4.24 -0.07 3.57
N ASP A 85 -4.87 1.09 3.41
CA ASP A 85 -6.27 1.22 3.03
C ASP A 85 -6.49 2.36 2.01
N LEU A 86 -6.05 2.14 0.77
CA LEU A 86 -6.15 3.11 -0.34
C LEU A 86 -7.44 2.90 -1.16
N PRO A 87 -8.01 3.97 -1.73
CA PRO A 87 -9.07 3.84 -2.72
C PRO A 87 -8.50 3.30 -4.05
N VAL A 88 -9.17 2.31 -4.62
CA VAL A 88 -8.97 1.80 -5.98
C VAL A 88 -10.30 1.94 -6.70
N ASN A 89 -10.34 2.73 -7.78
CA ASN A 89 -11.59 3.13 -8.45
C ASN A 89 -12.62 3.65 -7.44
N ASP A 90 -12.21 4.59 -6.59
CA ASP A 90 -13.02 5.23 -5.54
C ASP A 90 -13.57 4.30 -4.44
N VAL A 91 -13.25 3.01 -4.46
CA VAL A 91 -13.63 2.06 -3.41
C VAL A 91 -12.43 1.69 -2.57
N LYS A 92 -12.61 1.81 -1.25
CA LYS A 92 -11.59 1.47 -0.27
C LYS A 92 -11.15 0.00 -0.40
N SER A 93 -9.85 -0.19 -0.57
CA SER A 93 -9.23 -1.50 -0.82
C SER A 93 -8.17 -1.79 0.23
N LEU A 94 -8.09 -3.03 0.70
CA LEU A 94 -7.01 -3.50 1.55
C LEU A 94 -5.77 -3.70 0.69
N ILE A 95 -4.65 -3.16 1.15
CA ILE A 95 -3.35 -3.36 0.54
C ILE A 95 -2.41 -3.96 1.59
N VAL A 96 -1.67 -4.98 1.21
CA VAL A 96 -0.50 -5.46 1.95
C VAL A 96 0.73 -5.05 1.17
N ALA A 97 1.65 -4.34 1.81
CA ALA A 97 2.87 -3.86 1.21
C ALA A 97 4.07 -4.58 1.84
N PHE A 98 4.99 -5.05 1.00
CA PHE A 98 6.32 -5.47 1.39
C PHE A 98 7.33 -4.44 0.89
N ILE A 99 8.16 -3.94 1.80
CA ILE A 99 9.18 -2.93 1.52
C ILE A 99 10.47 -3.41 2.18
N PRO A 100 11.45 -3.93 1.43
CA PRO A 100 12.72 -4.38 1.99
C PRO A 100 13.50 -3.26 2.67
N ASP A 101 14.48 -3.64 3.48
CA ASP A 101 15.31 -2.70 4.26
C ASP A 101 16.16 -1.75 3.38
N ASP A 102 16.39 -2.08 2.11
CA ASP A 102 17.05 -1.21 1.13
C ASP A 102 16.14 -0.09 0.60
N TRP A 103 14.82 -0.24 0.75
CA TRP A 103 13.80 0.64 0.19
C TRP A 103 13.98 0.88 -1.32
N GLU A 104 14.48 -0.11 -2.05
CA GLU A 104 14.64 -0.07 -3.51
C GLU A 104 13.42 -0.63 -4.25
N THR A 105 12.58 -1.40 -3.56
CA THR A 105 11.35 -1.95 -4.13
C THR A 105 10.16 -1.76 -3.19
N VAL A 106 8.98 -1.65 -3.79
CA VAL A 106 7.70 -1.71 -3.09
C VAL A 106 6.85 -2.75 -3.79
N VAL A 107 6.54 -3.84 -3.11
CA VAL A 107 5.66 -4.89 -3.62
C VAL A 107 4.32 -4.75 -2.92
N LEU A 108 3.24 -4.65 -3.70
CA LEU A 108 1.88 -4.53 -3.19
C LEU A 108 1.05 -5.75 -3.56
N ARG A 109 0.29 -6.27 -2.61
CA ARG A 109 -0.89 -7.11 -2.87
C ARG A 109 -2.14 -6.30 -2.59
N VAL A 110 -2.98 -6.16 -3.60
CA VAL A 110 -4.17 -5.28 -3.57
C VAL A 110 -5.43 -6.14 -3.64
N CYS A 111 -6.22 -6.15 -2.57
CA CYS A 111 -7.59 -6.68 -2.57
C CYS A 111 -8.52 -5.62 -3.15
N LYS A 112 -8.66 -5.60 -4.48
CA LYS A 112 -9.41 -4.58 -5.22
C LYS A 112 -10.84 -4.44 -4.69
N GLN A 113 -11.22 -3.20 -4.36
CA GLN A 113 -12.55 -2.81 -3.89
C GLN A 113 -13.05 -3.57 -2.65
N PHE A 114 -12.14 -4.14 -1.86
CA PHE A 114 -12.47 -4.90 -0.65
C PHE A 114 -11.69 -4.39 0.56
N TYR A 115 -12.40 -3.98 1.62
CA TYR A 115 -11.80 -3.67 2.91
C TYR A 115 -12.67 -4.18 4.07
N PRO A 116 -12.13 -4.98 5.01
CA PRO A 116 -12.88 -5.53 6.15
C PRO A 116 -13.15 -4.46 7.23
N LYS A 117 -14.02 -3.49 6.90
CA LYS A 117 -14.37 -2.38 7.80
C LYS A 117 -15.09 -2.90 9.04
N GLY A 118 -14.68 -2.40 10.22
CA GLY A 118 -15.33 -2.76 11.49
C GLY A 118 -14.99 -4.16 12.03
N ASN A 119 -14.12 -4.92 11.36
CA ASN A 119 -13.71 -6.25 11.82
C ASN A 119 -12.17 -6.39 11.85
N PRO A 120 -11.49 -5.85 12.88
CA PRO A 120 -10.03 -5.89 13.01
C PRO A 120 -9.46 -7.31 13.05
N GLU A 121 -10.15 -8.25 13.70
CA GLU A 121 -9.70 -9.65 13.79
C GLU A 121 -9.69 -10.33 12.42
N TYR A 122 -10.74 -10.13 11.62
CA TYR A 122 -10.78 -10.63 10.25
C TYR A 122 -9.70 -9.97 9.39
N ARG A 123 -9.53 -8.64 9.49
CA ARG A 123 -8.43 -7.94 8.80
C ARG A 123 -7.08 -8.54 9.13
N ASN A 124 -6.77 -8.74 10.41
CA ASN A 124 -5.48 -9.25 10.84
C ASN A 124 -5.24 -10.69 10.35
N ARG A 125 -6.26 -11.55 10.39
CA ARG A 125 -6.19 -12.91 9.83
C ARG A 125 -5.97 -12.89 8.31
N LEU A 126 -6.69 -12.03 7.59
CA LEU A 126 -6.55 -11.89 6.15
C LEU A 126 -5.17 -11.36 5.76
N VAL A 127 -4.68 -10.32 6.44
CA VAL A 127 -3.32 -9.78 6.23
C VAL A 127 -2.27 -10.87 6.45
N LYS A 128 -2.38 -11.65 7.53
CA LYS A 128 -1.46 -12.77 7.78
C LYS A 128 -1.52 -13.82 6.66
N HIS A 129 -2.72 -14.17 6.19
CA HIS A 129 -2.89 -15.10 5.07
C HIS A 129 -2.23 -14.58 3.78
N LEU A 130 -2.39 -13.30 3.46
CA LEU A 130 -1.77 -12.67 2.29
C LEU A 130 -0.24 -12.62 2.41
N ILE A 131 0.31 -12.41 3.61
CA ILE A 131 1.75 -12.43 3.86
C ILE A 131 2.34 -13.85 3.70
N THR A 132 1.62 -14.89 4.12
CA THR A 132 2.08 -16.28 3.97
C THR A 132 2.11 -16.73 2.49
N ASN A 133 1.30 -16.11 1.62
CA ASN A 133 1.20 -16.44 0.20
C ASN A 133 1.70 -15.27 -0.67
N PHE A 134 2.71 -14.54 -0.20
CA PHE A 134 3.09 -13.24 -0.75
C PHE A 134 3.86 -13.30 -2.07
#